data_AF-A0A8T7BQ83-F1
#
_entry.id   AF-A0A8T7BQ83-F1
#
_cell.length_a   1.000
_cell.length_b   1.000
_cell.length_c   1.000
_cell.angle_alpha   90.00
_cell.angle_beta   90.00
_cell.angle_gamma   90.00
#
_symmetry.space_group_name_H-M   'P 1'
#
loop_
_entity.id
_entity.type
_entity.pdbx_description
1 polymer ?
#
loop_
_entity_poly.entity_id
_entity_poly.type
_entity_poly.pdbx_seq_one_letter_code
_entity_poly.pdbx_strand_id
1 'polypeptide(L)' 'MKKFVGPPIAQGLYEPAQEHDACGVGFVVDMKGRKSRKIVENALTILQN' A
#
# COMPACT_ATOMS: atom_id res chain seq x y z
N MET A 1 -11.04 26.84 -5.30
CA MET A 1 -10.03 26.61 -4.24
C MET A 1 -10.07 25.16 -3.81
N LYS A 2 -9.17 24.30 -4.30
CA LYS A 2 -9.01 22.94 -3.77
C LYS A 2 -8.20 23.05 -2.49
N LYS A 3 -8.83 22.82 -1.33
CA LYS A 3 -8.10 22.66 -0.07
C LYS A 3 -7.25 21.41 -0.19
N PHE A 4 -5.95 21.56 -0.34
CA PHE A 4 -5.01 20.47 -0.07
C PHE A 4 -5.11 20.17 1.43
N VAL A 5 -5.63 18.99 1.77
CA VAL A 5 -5.64 18.50 3.15
C VAL A 5 -4.26 17.89 3.36
N GLY A 6 -3.44 18.55 4.19
CA GLY A 6 -2.16 17.99 4.63
C GLY A 6 -2.35 16.76 5.52
N PRO A 7 -1.26 16.11 5.95
CA PRO A 7 -1.34 15.00 6.89
C PRO A 7 -2.09 15.42 8.18
N PRO A 8 -2.77 14.47 8.87
CA PRO A 8 -3.50 14.77 10.09
C PRO A 8 -2.59 15.41 11.16
N ILE A 9 -3.20 16.09 12.13
CA ILE A 9 -2.45 16.63 13.27
C ILE A 9 -1.88 15.50 14.14
N ALA A 10 -0.79 15.75 14.86
CA ALA A 10 -0.18 14.76 15.75
C ALA A 10 -1.19 14.24 16.80
N GLN A 11 -1.25 12.92 16.99
CA GLN A 11 -2.23 12.27 17.88
C GLN A 11 -1.71 10.94 18.44
N GLY A 12 -1.65 10.82 19.77
CA GLY A 12 -1.08 9.63 20.40
C GLY A 12 0.38 9.41 20.01
N LEU A 13 0.71 8.24 19.46
CA LEU A 13 2.05 7.88 18.96
C LEU A 13 2.32 8.35 17.51
N TYR A 14 1.34 8.96 16.85
CA TYR A 14 1.49 9.44 15.48
C TYR A 14 2.13 10.83 15.46
N GLU A 15 3.28 10.93 14.78
CA GLU A 15 4.05 12.15 14.56
C GLU A 15 4.09 12.49 13.06
N PRO A 16 3.42 13.56 12.58
CA PRO A 16 3.31 13.86 11.15
C PRO A 16 4.66 14.12 10.47
N ALA A 17 5.66 14.58 11.22
CA ALA A 17 7.03 14.77 10.73
C ALA A 17 7.76 13.44 10.46
N GLN A 18 7.22 12.33 10.95
CA GLN A 18 7.68 10.96 10.69
C GLN A 18 6.75 10.25 9.69
N GLU A 19 5.79 10.95 9.09
CA GLU A 19 5.01 10.41 7.99
C GLU A 19 5.84 10.45 6.71
N HIS A 20 6.14 9.27 6.22
CA HIS A 20 6.78 9.05 4.95
C HIS A 20 5.76 8.42 4.00
N ASP A 21 5.74 8.86 2.74
CA ASP A 21 4.98 8.17 1.70
C ASP A 21 5.42 6.71 1.68
N ALA A 22 4.48 5.80 1.97
CA ALA A 22 4.74 4.38 1.81
C ALA A 22 4.92 4.13 0.30
N CYS A 23 6.15 3.86 -0.13
CA CYS A 23 6.44 3.49 -1.51
C CYS A 23 5.58 2.27 -1.91
N GLY A 24 4.52 2.54 -2.68
CA GLY A 24 3.73 1.59 -3.48
C GLY A 24 3.21 0.33 -2.78
N VAL A 25 1.89 0.18 -2.67
CA VAL A 25 1.27 -1.11 -2.34
C VAL A 25 0.55 -1.69 -3.55
N GLY A 26 0.67 -3.00 -3.75
CA GLY A 26 -0.01 -3.73 -4.82
C GLY A 26 -0.55 -5.06 -4.32
N PHE A 27 -1.64 -5.54 -4.93
CA PHE A 27 -2.27 -6.81 -4.58
C PHE A 27 -2.64 -7.61 -5.82
N VAL A 28 -2.73 -8.94 -5.67
CA VAL A 28 -3.17 -9.87 -6.70
C VAL A 28 -4.13 -10.88 -6.09
N VAL A 29 -5.18 -11.25 -6.83
CA VAL A 29 -6.20 -12.22 -6.39
C VAL A 29 -6.60 -13.14 -7.54
N ASP A 30 -6.83 -14.42 -7.25
CA ASP A 30 -7.53 -15.31 -8.17
C ASP A 30 -9.04 -15.16 -7.97
N MET A 31 -9.73 -14.56 -8.95
CA MET A 31 -11.18 -14.28 -8.86
C MET A 31 -12.06 -15.53 -8.81
N LYS A 32 -11.49 -16.71 -9.08
CA LYS A 32 -12.19 -18.00 -9.01
C LYS A 32 -11.87 -18.77 -7.71
N GLY A 33 -11.07 -18.19 -6.81
CA GLY A 33 -10.73 -18.77 -5.51
C GLY A 33 -9.84 -20.02 -5.61
N ARG A 34 -9.15 -20.22 -6.75
CA ARG A 34 -8.35 -21.43 -6.94
C ARG A 34 -7.02 -21.32 -6.20
N LYS A 35 -6.64 -22.39 -5.51
CA LYS A 35 -5.31 -22.52 -4.90
C LYS A 35 -4.26 -22.77 -5.99
N SER A 36 -3.28 -21.88 -6.10
CA SER A 36 -2.13 -22.05 -7.00
C SER A 36 -0.92 -21.26 -6.51
N ARG A 37 0.29 -21.77 -6.76
CA ARG A 37 1.54 -21.03 -6.47
C ARG A 37 1.74 -19.81 -7.38
N LYS A 38 1.03 -19.76 -8.52
CA LYS A 38 1.07 -18.63 -9.47
C LYS A 38 0.72 -17.28 -8.82
N ILE A 39 -0.15 -17.27 -7.80
CA ILE A 39 -0.50 -16.03 -7.08
C ILE A 39 0.70 -15.44 -6.32
N VAL A 40 1.60 -16.30 -5.83
CA VAL A 40 2.83 -15.89 -5.13
C VAL A 40 3.85 -15.37 -6.13
N GLU A 41 4.01 -16.05 -7.27
CA GLU A 41 4.91 -15.61 -8.34
C GLU A 41 4.50 -14.23 -8.87
N ASN A 42 3.21 -14.02 -9.13
CA ASN A 42 2.69 -12.72 -9.52
C ASN A 42 2.92 -11.64 -8.45
N ALA A 43 2.75 -11.97 -7.17
CA ALA A 43 3.00 -11.03 -6.06
C ALA A 43 4.47 -10.60 -5.99
N LEU A 44 5.40 -11.53 -6.25
CA LEU A 44 6.83 -11.21 -6.31
C LEU A 44 7.15 -10.30 -7.51
N THR A 45 6.54 -10.54 -8.67
CA THR A 45 6.70 -9.67 -9.85
C THR A 45 6.25 -8.23 -9.58
N ILE A 46 5.18 -8.03 -8.79
CA ILE A 46 4.69 -6.69 -8.43
C ILE A 46 5.74 -5.87 -7.68
N LEU A 47 6.64 -6.52 -6.92
CA LEU A 47 7.66 -5.88 -6.10
C LEU A 47 8.96 -5.54 -6.86
N GLN A 48 9.10 -5.96 -8.13
CA GLN A 48 10.33 -5.77 -8.91
C GLN A 48 10.40 -4.44 -9.68
N ASN A 49 9.50 -3.48 -9.41
CA ASN A 49 9.48 -2.15 -10.03
C ASN A 49 9.93 -1.06 -9.05
#